data_AF-A0A2S8G6C6-F1
#
_entry.id   AF-A0A2S8G6C6-F1
#
_cell.length_a   1.000
_cell.length_b   1.000
_cell.length_c   1.000
_cell.angle_alpha   90.00
_cell.angle_beta   90.00
_cell.angle_gamma   90.00
#
_symmetry.space_group_name_H-M   'P 1'
#
loop_
_entity.id
_entity.type
_entity.pdbx_description
1 polymer ?
#
loop_
_entity_poly.entity_id
_entity_poly.type
_entity_poly.pdbx_seq_one_letter_code
_entity_poly.pdbx_strand_id
1 'polypeptide(L)'
;MSDYDPEKVFELQSEAYFLPEGEMKLRLLEEAANMAETGRDVDLLFHIKMNVVSAAVMGGHLEKGMPAFAWCLAQYQADPERFSHSEFDILWNFKNILHSVDEFPQLALDQVEALRDQMAALYRASGFNMRPVHYTKLIFAMRAGDFAQAADSFADYQAAGRDPMADCLACEADSDAEYFMLIGENEQALKAGAKPLSGTLKCEEVPNRTLNNMLRPLALLGRYEEADRYQKKGYRLIKSNPVFLGHVGLQIAYLNHSEQETTALKMFETHLPVALDTFQLRSRCFFYYAAKHLLERLAKQDAALKLILPQAFPLYQESGEYEVAALIAWLDDQLQPVAAQFDQRNGNQYHSRELAELLQY
;
A
#
# COMPACT_ATOMS: atom_id res chain seq x y z
N MET A 1 -26.89 18.90 -28.48
CA MET A 1 -25.55 19.51 -28.48
C MET A 1 -24.72 18.64 -27.57
N SER A 2 -23.54 18.20 -28.02
CA SER A 2 -22.66 17.39 -27.18
C SER A 2 -22.24 18.23 -25.98
N ASP A 3 -22.42 17.75 -24.75
CA ASP A 3 -21.85 18.33 -23.52
C ASP A 3 -20.31 18.14 -23.45
N TYR A 4 -19.69 17.77 -24.57
CA TYR A 4 -18.25 17.61 -24.69
C TYR A 4 -17.57 18.98 -24.85
N ASP A 5 -16.94 19.41 -23.77
CA ASP A 5 -16.09 20.60 -23.71
C ASP A 5 -14.62 20.19 -23.43
N PRO A 6 -13.75 20.18 -24.44
CA PRO A 6 -12.33 19.85 -24.27
C PRO A 6 -11.58 20.80 -23.33
N GLU A 7 -11.98 22.07 -23.26
CA GLU A 7 -11.35 23.02 -22.34
C GLU A 7 -11.64 22.62 -20.90
N LYS A 8 -12.88 22.21 -20.62
CA LYS A 8 -13.25 21.71 -19.30
C LYS A 8 -12.51 20.43 -18.90
N VAL A 9 -12.30 19.51 -19.84
CA VAL A 9 -11.50 18.29 -19.61
C VAL A 9 -10.04 18.63 -19.27
N PHE A 10 -9.48 19.65 -19.91
CA PHE A 10 -8.13 20.14 -19.60
C PHE A 10 -8.06 20.81 -18.22
N GLU A 11 -9.05 21.64 -17.86
CA GLU A 11 -9.15 22.26 -16.53
C GLU A 11 -9.17 21.22 -15.41
N LEU A 12 -10.00 20.18 -15.54
CA LEU A 12 -10.12 19.11 -14.55
C LEU A 12 -8.80 18.36 -14.35
N GLN A 13 -8.09 18.03 -15.45
CA GLN A 13 -6.78 17.39 -15.37
C GLN A 13 -5.72 18.30 -14.73
N SER A 14 -5.73 19.58 -15.08
CA SER A 14 -4.82 20.58 -14.50
C SER A 14 -5.04 20.74 -13.01
N GLU A 15 -6.30 20.84 -12.57
CA GLU A 15 -6.66 20.90 -11.15
C GLU A 15 -6.24 19.62 -10.42
N ALA A 16 -6.53 18.45 -10.99
CA ALA A 16 -6.13 17.15 -10.45
C ALA A 16 -4.61 17.01 -10.28
N TYR A 17 -3.82 17.57 -11.21
CA TYR A 17 -2.37 17.52 -11.17
C TYR A 17 -1.77 18.19 -9.91
N PHE A 18 -2.40 19.25 -9.41
CA PHE A 18 -1.93 19.98 -8.22
C PHE A 18 -2.49 19.46 -6.90
N LEU A 19 -3.42 18.49 -6.93
CA LEU A 19 -3.96 17.88 -5.72
C LEU A 19 -3.03 16.77 -5.19
N PRO A 20 -2.98 16.59 -3.86
CA PRO A 20 -2.38 15.40 -3.26
C PRO A 20 -3.05 14.12 -3.77
N GLU A 21 -2.31 13.01 -3.74
CA GLU A 21 -2.85 11.68 -4.06
C GLU A 21 -3.99 11.32 -3.11
N GLY A 22 -5.09 10.81 -3.68
CA GLY A 22 -6.29 10.40 -2.94
C GLY A 22 -7.60 10.67 -3.70
N GLU A 23 -8.70 10.46 -2.99
CA GLU A 23 -10.06 10.44 -3.55
C GLU A 23 -10.46 11.70 -4.34
N MET A 24 -10.03 12.89 -3.89
CA MET A 24 -10.35 14.15 -4.57
C MET A 24 -9.70 14.24 -5.96
N LYS A 25 -8.42 13.87 -6.08
CA LYS A 25 -7.70 13.85 -7.36
C LYS A 25 -8.32 12.83 -8.30
N LEU A 26 -8.63 11.63 -7.78
CA LEU A 26 -9.28 10.58 -8.56
C LEU A 26 -10.65 11.01 -9.08
N ARG A 27 -11.46 11.67 -8.26
CA ARG A 27 -12.78 12.15 -8.68
C ARG A 27 -12.70 13.10 -9.89
N LEU A 28 -11.75 14.04 -9.88
CA LEU A 28 -11.56 14.96 -11.01
C LEU A 28 -11.10 14.24 -12.28
N LEU A 29 -10.21 13.24 -12.14
CA LEU A 29 -9.77 12.42 -13.26
C LEU A 29 -10.88 11.51 -13.81
N GLU A 30 -11.74 10.95 -12.95
CA GLU A 30 -12.91 10.17 -13.34
C GLU A 30 -13.95 11.03 -14.06
N GLU A 31 -14.18 12.26 -13.59
CA GLU A 31 -15.04 13.23 -14.27
C GLU A 31 -14.49 13.58 -15.67
N ALA A 32 -13.19 13.87 -15.77
CA ALA A 32 -12.52 14.13 -17.04
C ALA A 32 -12.63 12.92 -18.00
N ALA A 33 -12.47 11.69 -17.48
CA ALA A 33 -12.59 10.47 -18.27
C ALA A 33 -14.01 10.28 -18.82
N ASN A 34 -15.05 10.50 -17.99
CA ASN A 34 -16.44 10.39 -18.42
C ASN A 34 -16.79 11.40 -19.53
N MET A 35 -16.23 12.61 -19.45
CA MET A 35 -16.39 13.62 -20.50
C MET A 35 -15.69 13.20 -21.80
N ALA A 36 -14.44 12.72 -21.74
CA ALA A 36 -13.71 12.22 -22.91
C ALA A 36 -14.41 11.01 -23.57
N GLU A 37 -14.98 10.10 -22.76
CA GLU A 37 -15.77 8.97 -23.23
C GLU A 37 -17.05 9.43 -23.95
N THR A 38 -17.77 10.41 -23.39
CA THR A 38 -18.96 11.02 -24.03
C THR A 38 -18.59 11.69 -25.36
N GLY A 39 -17.43 12.35 -25.41
CA GLY A 39 -16.85 12.95 -26.61
C GLY A 39 -16.34 11.94 -27.64
N ARG A 40 -16.22 10.65 -27.28
CA ARG A 40 -15.61 9.57 -28.08
C ARG A 40 -14.15 9.86 -28.47
N ASP A 41 -13.44 10.60 -27.64
CA ASP A 41 -12.01 10.89 -27.82
C ASP A 41 -11.18 9.80 -27.13
N VAL A 42 -10.87 8.74 -27.88
CA VAL A 42 -10.21 7.54 -27.34
C VAL A 42 -8.78 7.84 -26.88
N ASP A 43 -8.04 8.72 -27.59
CA ASP A 43 -6.66 9.04 -27.22
C ASP A 43 -6.62 9.87 -25.93
N LEU A 44 -7.51 10.86 -25.81
CA LEU A 44 -7.65 11.63 -24.58
C LEU A 44 -8.13 10.76 -23.41
N LEU A 45 -9.11 9.88 -23.65
CA LEU A 45 -9.60 8.94 -22.64
C LEU A 45 -8.49 8.01 -22.15
N PHE A 46 -7.66 7.50 -23.07
CA PHE A 46 -6.50 6.67 -22.75
C PHE A 46 -5.51 7.41 -21.84
N HIS A 47 -5.13 8.64 -22.23
CA HIS A 47 -4.23 9.47 -21.42
C HIS A 47 -4.79 9.72 -20.02
N ILE A 48 -6.07 10.10 -19.91
CA ILE A 48 -6.71 10.34 -18.62
C ILE A 48 -6.76 9.07 -17.77
N LYS A 49 -7.14 7.93 -18.35
CA LYS A 49 -7.19 6.65 -17.62
C LYS A 49 -5.80 6.22 -17.14
N MET A 50 -4.73 6.46 -17.90
CA MET A 50 -3.37 6.22 -17.40
C MET A 50 -3.03 7.10 -16.18
N ASN A 51 -3.50 8.35 -16.14
CA ASN A 51 -3.38 9.19 -14.96
C ASN A 51 -4.24 8.69 -13.78
N VAL A 52 -5.43 8.16 -14.03
CA VAL A 52 -6.25 7.47 -13.02
C VAL A 52 -5.47 6.30 -12.42
N VAL A 53 -4.83 5.47 -13.25
CA VAL A 53 -4.04 4.32 -12.76
C VAL A 53 -2.92 4.76 -11.83
N SER A 54 -2.13 5.76 -12.25
CA SER A 54 -1.04 6.29 -11.44
C SER A 54 -1.54 6.86 -10.10
N ALA A 55 -2.55 7.74 -10.13
CA ALA A 55 -3.13 8.32 -8.92
C ALA A 55 -3.77 7.27 -8.00
N ALA A 56 -4.38 6.23 -8.58
CA ALA A 56 -5.01 5.15 -7.85
C ALA A 56 -3.98 4.29 -7.10
N VAL A 57 -2.86 3.94 -7.75
CA VAL A 57 -1.77 3.20 -7.09
C VAL A 57 -1.18 4.03 -5.94
N MET A 58 -0.88 5.30 -6.19
CA MET A 58 -0.23 6.19 -5.22
C MET A 58 -1.14 6.62 -4.06
N GLY A 59 -2.47 6.61 -4.28
CA GLY A 59 -3.48 6.97 -3.31
C GLY A 59 -4.11 5.79 -2.57
N GLY A 60 -3.77 4.55 -2.91
CA GLY A 60 -4.37 3.36 -2.27
C GLY A 60 -5.78 3.02 -2.72
N HIS A 61 -6.11 3.33 -3.98
CA HIS A 61 -7.42 3.14 -4.61
C HIS A 61 -7.35 2.18 -5.80
N LEU A 62 -6.68 1.04 -5.63
CA LEU A 62 -6.43 0.09 -6.72
C LEU A 62 -7.74 -0.50 -7.29
N GLU A 63 -8.84 -0.48 -6.54
CA GLU A 63 -10.19 -0.80 -7.02
C GLU A 63 -10.65 0.09 -8.19
N LYS A 64 -10.16 1.34 -8.25
CA LYS A 64 -10.37 2.27 -9.37
C LYS A 64 -9.29 2.12 -10.44
N GLY A 65 -8.06 1.84 -10.02
CA GLY A 65 -6.90 1.69 -10.91
C GLY A 65 -6.96 0.46 -11.82
N MET A 66 -7.33 -0.72 -11.29
CA MET A 66 -7.36 -1.97 -12.06
C MET A 66 -8.29 -1.93 -13.26
N PRO A 67 -9.56 -1.48 -13.16
CA PRO A 67 -10.45 -1.38 -14.32
C PRO A 67 -9.94 -0.36 -15.36
N ALA A 68 -9.40 0.77 -14.91
CA ALA A 68 -8.82 1.78 -15.81
C ALA A 68 -7.62 1.21 -16.59
N PHE A 69 -6.72 0.50 -15.90
CA PHE A 69 -5.58 -0.15 -16.54
C PHE A 69 -5.98 -1.27 -17.48
N ALA A 70 -6.93 -2.13 -17.09
CA ALA A 70 -7.41 -3.21 -17.94
C ALA A 70 -7.98 -2.66 -19.27
N TRP A 71 -8.69 -1.53 -19.21
CA TRP A 71 -9.15 -0.84 -20.41
C TRP A 71 -7.99 -0.33 -21.26
N CYS A 72 -7.01 0.37 -20.68
CA CYS A 72 -5.85 0.87 -21.42
C CYS A 72 -5.03 -0.27 -22.05
N LEU A 73 -4.79 -1.34 -21.30
CA LEU A 73 -4.08 -2.51 -21.78
C LEU A 73 -4.81 -3.15 -22.97
N ALA A 74 -6.14 -3.28 -22.91
CA ALA A 74 -6.94 -3.79 -24.01
C ALA A 74 -6.87 -2.89 -25.26
N GLN A 75 -6.88 -1.56 -25.10
CA GLN A 75 -6.71 -0.63 -26.23
C GLN A 75 -5.34 -0.79 -26.88
N TYR A 76 -4.27 -0.85 -26.09
CA TYR A 76 -2.91 -1.06 -26.60
C TYR A 76 -2.75 -2.43 -27.28
N GLN A 77 -3.34 -3.50 -26.75
CA GLN A 77 -3.29 -4.81 -27.38
C GLN A 77 -4.08 -4.88 -28.69
N ALA A 78 -5.17 -4.12 -28.81
CA ALA A 78 -5.99 -4.05 -30.02
C ALA A 78 -5.31 -3.23 -31.14
N ASP A 79 -4.61 -2.15 -30.78
CA ASP A 79 -3.89 -1.27 -31.72
C ASP A 79 -2.54 -0.80 -31.14
N PRO A 80 -1.51 -1.67 -31.14
CA PRO A 80 -0.21 -1.35 -30.55
C PRO A 80 0.51 -0.19 -31.24
N GLU A 81 0.24 0.03 -32.54
CA GLU A 81 0.87 1.10 -33.31
C GLU A 81 0.36 2.47 -32.85
N ARG A 82 -0.97 2.62 -32.71
CA ARG A 82 -1.61 3.84 -32.20
C ARG A 82 -1.11 4.23 -30.81
N PHE A 83 -0.97 3.25 -29.92
CA PHE A 83 -0.58 3.49 -28.53
C PHE A 83 0.90 3.25 -28.24
N SER A 84 1.73 3.09 -29.28
CA SER A 84 3.17 2.79 -29.16
C SER A 84 3.93 3.78 -28.26
N HIS A 85 3.58 5.07 -28.32
CA HIS A 85 4.14 6.12 -27.45
C HIS A 85 3.90 5.91 -25.94
N SER A 86 2.95 5.07 -25.55
CA SER A 86 2.58 4.77 -24.16
C SER A 86 3.06 3.39 -23.72
N GLU A 87 3.79 2.64 -24.57
CA GLU A 87 4.26 1.30 -24.23
C GLU A 87 5.01 1.29 -22.89
N PHE A 88 5.94 2.24 -22.70
CA PHE A 88 6.68 2.37 -21.45
C PHE A 88 5.75 2.54 -20.24
N ASP A 89 4.76 3.44 -20.33
CA ASP A 89 3.85 3.73 -19.23
C ASP A 89 2.93 2.55 -18.91
N ILE A 90 2.49 1.81 -19.93
CA ILE A 90 1.68 0.59 -19.73
C ILE A 90 2.50 -0.45 -18.98
N LEU A 91 3.72 -0.72 -19.44
CA LEU A 91 4.62 -1.69 -18.82
C LEU A 91 4.99 -1.30 -17.39
N TRP A 92 5.19 -0.01 -17.15
CA TRP A 92 5.48 0.55 -15.83
C TRP A 92 4.28 0.42 -14.88
N ASN A 93 3.09 0.78 -15.34
CA ASN A 93 1.88 0.68 -14.54
C ASN A 93 1.46 -0.78 -14.28
N PHE A 94 1.77 -1.71 -15.20
CA PHE A 94 1.50 -3.13 -14.98
C PHE A 94 2.21 -3.66 -13.72
N LYS A 95 3.53 -3.43 -13.60
CA LYS A 95 4.27 -3.85 -12.40
C LYS A 95 3.76 -3.13 -11.15
N ASN A 96 3.43 -1.84 -11.24
CA ASN A 96 2.94 -1.06 -10.10
C ASN A 96 1.61 -1.59 -9.57
N ILE A 97 0.70 -2.01 -10.45
CA ILE A 97 -0.53 -2.70 -10.06
C ILE A 97 -0.20 -4.01 -9.36
N LEU A 98 0.69 -4.82 -9.95
CA LEU A 98 1.12 -6.10 -9.37
C LEU A 98 1.90 -5.95 -8.05
N HIS A 99 2.44 -4.78 -7.72
CA HIS A 99 3.02 -4.49 -6.40
C HIS A 99 1.98 -4.33 -5.29
N SER A 100 0.70 -4.15 -5.64
CA SER A 100 -0.38 -3.85 -4.69
C SER A 100 -1.53 -4.85 -4.71
N VAL A 101 -1.51 -5.86 -5.60
CA VAL A 101 -2.54 -6.92 -5.61
C VAL A 101 -2.53 -7.79 -4.35
N ASP A 102 -1.48 -7.72 -3.53
CA ASP A 102 -1.44 -8.38 -2.23
C ASP A 102 -2.52 -7.88 -1.28
N GLU A 103 -3.04 -6.66 -1.46
CA GLU A 103 -4.11 -6.05 -0.66
C GLU A 103 -5.52 -6.63 -0.92
N PHE A 104 -5.68 -7.45 -1.96
CA PHE A 104 -6.98 -7.91 -2.48
C PHE A 104 -7.13 -9.45 -2.34
N PRO A 105 -7.65 -9.96 -1.21
CA PRO A 105 -7.79 -11.39 -0.95
C PRO A 105 -8.77 -12.10 -1.89
N GLN A 106 -9.70 -11.35 -2.50
CA GLN A 106 -10.65 -11.85 -3.49
C GLN A 106 -10.00 -12.22 -4.83
N LEU A 107 -8.80 -11.69 -5.12
CA LEU A 107 -8.06 -12.03 -6.33
C LEU A 107 -7.34 -13.37 -6.11
N ALA A 108 -7.73 -14.40 -6.84
CA ALA A 108 -7.16 -15.73 -6.67
C ALA A 108 -5.70 -15.79 -7.16
N LEU A 109 -4.91 -16.72 -6.60
CA LEU A 109 -3.49 -16.85 -6.92
C LEU A 109 -3.23 -17.12 -8.41
N ASP A 110 -4.08 -17.95 -9.04
CA ASP A 110 -4.01 -18.24 -10.47
C ASP A 110 -4.26 -16.99 -11.34
N GLN A 111 -5.13 -16.09 -10.90
CA GLN A 111 -5.35 -14.80 -11.56
C GLN A 111 -4.12 -13.89 -11.44
N VAL A 112 -3.47 -13.85 -10.26
CA VAL A 112 -2.23 -13.09 -10.05
C VAL A 112 -1.11 -13.63 -10.95
N GLU A 113 -0.93 -14.95 -11.01
CA GLU A 113 0.07 -15.56 -11.90
C GLU A 113 -0.25 -15.33 -13.38
N ALA A 114 -1.52 -15.43 -13.79
CA ALA A 114 -1.92 -15.13 -15.17
C ALA A 114 -1.61 -13.67 -15.56
N LEU A 115 -1.77 -12.71 -14.65
CA LEU A 115 -1.38 -11.32 -14.87
C LEU A 115 0.15 -11.18 -14.98
N ARG A 116 0.92 -11.90 -14.16
CA ARG A 116 2.40 -11.94 -14.26
C ARG A 116 2.86 -12.53 -15.58
N ASP A 117 2.21 -13.58 -16.08
CA ASP A 117 2.53 -14.19 -17.36
C ASP A 117 2.25 -13.24 -18.53
N GLN A 118 1.14 -12.50 -18.47
CA GLN A 118 0.83 -11.44 -19.44
C GLN A 118 1.89 -10.32 -19.40
N MET A 119 2.26 -9.84 -18.21
CA MET A 119 3.31 -8.84 -18.05
C MET A 119 4.66 -9.35 -18.58
N ALA A 120 5.02 -10.59 -18.28
CA ALA A 120 6.26 -11.20 -18.76
C ALA A 120 6.28 -11.34 -20.29
N ALA A 121 5.16 -11.68 -20.92
CA ALA A 121 5.04 -11.72 -22.37
C ALA A 121 5.28 -10.34 -23.00
N LEU A 122 4.67 -9.29 -22.43
CA LEU A 122 4.85 -7.92 -22.91
C LEU A 122 6.30 -7.43 -22.73
N TYR A 123 6.92 -7.69 -21.59
CA TYR A 123 8.32 -7.30 -21.36
C TYR A 123 9.27 -7.96 -22.35
N ARG A 124 9.08 -9.26 -22.64
CA ARG A 124 9.88 -9.96 -23.64
C ARG A 124 9.67 -9.37 -25.04
N ALA A 125 8.43 -9.05 -25.40
CA ALA A 125 8.11 -8.44 -26.69
C ALA A 125 8.77 -7.06 -26.86
N SER A 126 8.83 -6.26 -25.79
CA SER A 126 9.45 -4.93 -25.80
C SER A 126 10.96 -4.94 -25.47
N GLY A 127 11.58 -6.11 -25.34
CA GLY A 127 13.03 -6.26 -25.14
C GLY A 127 13.55 -5.97 -23.72
N PHE A 128 12.65 -5.90 -22.72
CA PHE A 128 13.01 -5.75 -21.31
C PHE A 128 13.30 -7.10 -20.65
N ASN A 129 14.08 -7.06 -19.58
CA ASN A 129 14.42 -8.23 -18.80
C ASN A 129 13.33 -8.56 -17.74
N MET A 130 13.48 -9.70 -17.07
CA MET A 130 12.47 -10.20 -16.13
C MET A 130 12.64 -9.68 -14.69
N ARG A 131 13.57 -8.75 -14.42
CA ARG A 131 13.79 -8.20 -13.07
C ARG A 131 12.50 -7.72 -12.42
N PRO A 132 11.61 -6.95 -13.08
CA PRO A 132 10.39 -6.50 -12.41
C PRO A 132 9.37 -7.62 -12.24
N VAL A 133 9.40 -8.67 -13.08
CA VAL A 133 8.58 -9.88 -12.86
C VAL A 133 9.00 -10.59 -11.57
N HIS A 134 10.29 -10.86 -11.39
CA HIS A 134 10.81 -11.47 -10.15
C HIS A 134 10.55 -10.57 -8.94
N TYR A 135 10.68 -9.26 -9.09
CA TYR A 135 10.37 -8.31 -8.04
C TYR A 135 8.89 -8.34 -7.64
N THR A 136 7.95 -8.36 -8.59
CA THR A 136 6.51 -8.49 -8.24
C THR A 136 6.18 -9.82 -7.54
N LYS A 137 6.93 -10.89 -7.82
CA LYS A 137 6.81 -12.18 -7.11
C LYS A 137 7.34 -12.07 -5.68
N LEU A 138 8.50 -11.45 -5.48
CA LEU A 138 9.07 -11.16 -4.17
C LEU A 138 8.08 -10.36 -3.31
N ILE A 139 7.57 -9.24 -3.82
CA ILE A 139 6.67 -8.34 -3.07
C ILE A 139 5.41 -9.07 -2.62
N PHE A 140 4.80 -9.85 -3.51
CA PHE A 140 3.61 -10.60 -3.15
C PHE A 140 3.92 -11.73 -2.17
N ALA A 141 4.98 -12.51 -2.41
CA ALA A 141 5.32 -13.65 -1.58
C ALA A 141 5.62 -13.24 -0.13
N MET A 142 6.43 -12.17 0.07
CA MET A 142 6.75 -11.67 1.40
C MET A 142 5.50 -11.16 2.15
N ARG A 143 4.53 -10.56 1.44
CA ARG A 143 3.29 -10.03 2.03
C ARG A 143 2.19 -11.07 2.19
N ALA A 144 2.26 -12.15 1.41
CA ALA A 144 1.39 -13.32 1.53
C ALA A 144 1.84 -14.27 2.65
N GLY A 145 3.06 -14.12 3.17
CA GLY A 145 3.66 -15.02 4.15
C GLY A 145 4.30 -16.28 3.54
N ASP A 146 4.54 -16.29 2.22
CA ASP A 146 5.28 -17.36 1.55
C ASP A 146 6.78 -17.00 1.49
N PHE A 147 7.45 -17.17 2.63
CA PHE A 147 8.86 -16.77 2.74
C PHE A 147 9.82 -17.67 1.94
N ALA A 148 9.42 -18.90 1.60
CA ALA A 148 10.20 -19.75 0.71
C ALA A 148 10.19 -19.17 -0.71
N GLN A 149 9.00 -18.86 -1.25
CA GLN A 149 8.90 -18.23 -2.56
C GLN A 149 9.51 -16.82 -2.57
N ALA A 150 9.43 -16.09 -1.46
CA ALA A 150 10.08 -14.79 -1.32
C ALA A 150 11.60 -14.91 -1.43
N ALA A 151 12.22 -15.90 -0.77
CA ALA A 151 13.66 -16.13 -0.85
C ALA A 151 14.13 -16.46 -2.27
N ASP A 152 13.41 -17.35 -2.96
CA ASP A 152 13.71 -17.71 -4.36
C ASP A 152 13.57 -16.48 -5.28
N SER A 153 12.47 -15.73 -5.14
CA SER A 153 12.22 -14.53 -5.93
C SER A 153 13.24 -13.43 -5.66
N PHE A 154 13.68 -13.28 -4.40
CA PHE A 154 14.72 -12.34 -4.01
C PHE A 154 16.04 -12.66 -4.71
N ALA A 155 16.43 -13.94 -4.75
CA ALA A 155 17.64 -14.38 -5.43
C ALA A 155 17.58 -14.12 -6.94
N ASP A 156 16.47 -14.48 -7.59
CA ASP A 156 16.27 -14.25 -9.03
C ASP A 156 16.30 -12.76 -9.38
N TYR A 157 15.58 -11.95 -8.61
CA TYR A 157 15.53 -10.50 -8.78
C TYR A 157 16.92 -9.88 -8.61
N GLN A 158 17.70 -10.26 -7.59
CA GLN A 158 19.06 -9.75 -7.39
C GLN A 158 20.03 -10.21 -8.50
N ALA A 159 19.84 -11.41 -9.05
CA ALA A 159 20.64 -11.92 -10.16
C ALA A 159 20.31 -11.26 -11.51
N ALA A 160 19.08 -10.77 -11.69
CA ALA A 160 18.65 -10.09 -12.91
C ALA A 160 19.28 -8.69 -13.02
N GLY A 161 19.83 -8.36 -14.18
CA GLY A 161 20.38 -7.04 -14.46
C GLY A 161 19.32 -5.93 -14.36
N ARG A 162 19.77 -4.69 -14.16
CA ARG A 162 18.88 -3.51 -14.20
C ARG A 162 18.74 -3.01 -15.64
N ASP A 163 17.51 -2.71 -16.04
CA ASP A 163 17.16 -2.03 -17.27
C ASP A 163 16.21 -0.84 -16.96
N PRO A 164 15.69 -0.10 -17.95
CA PRO A 164 14.77 1.02 -17.69
C PRO A 164 13.46 0.64 -16.98
N MET A 165 13.07 -0.63 -16.93
CA MET A 165 11.89 -1.10 -16.22
C MET A 165 12.17 -1.46 -14.75
N ALA A 166 13.43 -1.43 -14.31
CA ALA A 166 13.75 -1.61 -12.89
C ALA A 166 13.19 -0.45 -12.05
N ASP A 167 12.73 -0.77 -10.84
CA ASP A 167 12.37 0.26 -9.86
C ASP A 167 13.60 1.09 -9.49
N CYS A 168 13.36 2.31 -8.99
CA CYS A 168 14.46 3.15 -8.55
C CYS A 168 15.21 2.47 -7.39
N LEU A 169 16.51 2.76 -7.26
CA LEU A 169 17.36 2.14 -6.24
C LEU A 169 16.84 2.35 -4.81
N ALA A 170 16.12 3.44 -4.55
CA ALA A 170 15.53 3.71 -3.24
C ALA A 170 14.36 2.77 -2.93
N CYS A 171 13.45 2.55 -3.89
CA CYS A 171 12.31 1.64 -3.74
C CYS A 171 12.78 0.18 -3.59
N GLU A 172 13.77 -0.22 -4.39
CA GLU A 172 14.39 -1.55 -4.28
C GLU A 172 15.05 -1.77 -2.91
N ALA A 173 15.83 -0.80 -2.43
CA ALA A 173 16.47 -0.88 -1.11
C ALA A 173 15.46 -0.88 0.05
N ASP A 174 14.32 -0.20 -0.10
CA ASP A 174 13.23 -0.26 0.88
C ASP A 174 12.58 -1.65 0.93
N SER A 175 12.28 -2.25 -0.23
CA SER A 175 11.70 -3.59 -0.29
C SER A 175 12.67 -4.67 0.18
N ASP A 176 13.96 -4.52 -0.11
CA ASP A 176 15.01 -5.39 0.46
C ASP A 176 15.01 -5.30 1.99
N ALA A 177 14.88 -4.08 2.54
CA ALA A 177 14.82 -3.87 3.99
C ALA A 177 13.52 -4.43 4.61
N GLU A 178 12.38 -4.31 3.93
CA GLU A 178 11.11 -4.95 4.32
C GLU A 178 11.26 -6.48 4.36
N TYR A 179 11.84 -7.08 3.33
CA TYR A 179 12.10 -8.53 3.26
C TYR A 179 12.93 -9.00 4.46
N PHE A 180 14.08 -8.39 4.73
CA PHE A 180 14.93 -8.76 5.87
C PHE A 180 14.24 -8.55 7.22
N MET A 181 13.43 -7.48 7.35
CA MET A 181 12.63 -7.23 8.56
C MET A 181 11.61 -8.35 8.80
N LEU A 182 10.91 -8.79 7.75
CA LEU A 182 9.87 -9.82 7.86
C LEU A 182 10.44 -11.20 8.21
N ILE A 183 11.63 -11.54 7.73
CA ILE A 183 12.30 -12.82 8.09
C ILE A 183 13.12 -12.74 9.39
N GLY A 184 13.11 -11.59 10.08
CA GLY A 184 13.78 -11.41 11.38
C GLY A 184 15.27 -11.07 11.32
N GLU A 185 15.83 -10.83 10.14
CA GLU A 185 17.23 -10.44 9.93
C GLU A 185 17.42 -8.93 10.16
N ASN A 186 17.25 -8.48 11.40
CA ASN A 186 17.13 -7.07 11.78
C ASN A 186 18.35 -6.21 11.39
N GLU A 187 19.58 -6.71 11.52
CA GLU A 187 20.79 -5.97 11.14
C GLU A 187 20.90 -5.79 9.62
N GLN A 188 20.50 -6.80 8.86
CA GLN A 188 20.49 -6.79 7.40
C GLN A 188 19.40 -5.83 6.90
N ALA A 189 18.24 -5.79 7.57
CA ALA A 189 17.19 -4.81 7.29
C ALA A 189 17.72 -3.37 7.41
N LEU A 190 18.41 -3.05 8.52
CA LEU A 190 19.01 -1.73 8.72
C LEU A 190 20.10 -1.42 7.69
N LYS A 191 20.91 -2.41 7.33
CA LYS A 191 21.94 -2.26 6.30
C LYS A 191 21.35 -1.98 4.92
N ALA A 192 20.27 -2.68 4.53
CA ALA A 192 19.57 -2.47 3.27
C ALA A 192 18.92 -1.08 3.22
N GLY A 193 18.24 -0.67 4.31
CA GLY A 193 17.58 0.64 4.41
C GLY A 193 18.51 1.84 4.60
N ALA A 194 19.81 1.64 4.84
CA ALA A 194 20.73 2.70 5.24
C ALA A 194 20.83 3.86 4.22
N LYS A 195 20.94 3.55 2.91
CA LYS A 195 21.12 4.57 1.85
C LYS A 195 19.85 5.43 1.61
N PRO A 196 18.65 4.84 1.58
CA PRO A 196 17.40 5.61 1.68
C PRO A 196 17.35 6.54 2.88
N LEU A 197 17.66 6.03 4.08
CA LEU A 197 17.51 6.76 5.34
C LEU A 197 18.50 7.93 5.47
N SER A 198 19.71 7.78 4.93
CA SER A 198 20.72 8.85 4.86
C SER A 198 20.40 9.92 3.80
N GLY A 199 19.41 9.70 2.94
CA GLY A 199 19.10 10.58 1.82
C GLY A 199 20.10 10.50 0.66
N THR A 200 20.98 9.48 0.65
CA THR A 200 21.92 9.22 -0.45
C THR A 200 21.17 8.76 -1.70
N LEU A 201 20.05 8.06 -1.53
CA LEU A 201 19.10 7.78 -2.61
C LEU A 201 17.85 8.65 -2.41
N LYS A 202 17.36 9.24 -3.50
CA LYS A 202 16.17 10.11 -3.50
C LYS A 202 15.05 9.47 -4.30
N CYS A 203 13.85 9.49 -3.74
CA CYS A 203 12.60 9.08 -4.37
C CYS A 203 11.46 9.81 -3.64
N GLU A 204 10.31 9.98 -4.26
CA GLU A 204 9.17 10.66 -3.62
C GLU A 204 8.47 9.78 -2.57
N GLU A 205 8.47 8.45 -2.80
CA GLU A 205 7.91 7.46 -1.87
C GLU A 205 8.85 7.11 -0.71
N VAL A 206 10.16 7.28 -0.91
CA VAL A 206 11.20 6.89 0.04
C VAL A 206 11.92 8.16 0.50
N PRO A 207 11.89 8.51 1.81
CA PRO A 207 12.02 7.58 2.93
C PRO A 207 10.72 7.25 3.69
N ASN A 208 9.55 7.54 3.13
CA ASN A 208 8.27 7.44 3.84
C ASN A 208 8.07 6.01 4.37
N ARG A 209 8.21 4.98 3.53
CA ARG A 209 8.10 3.56 3.94
C ARG A 209 9.23 3.12 4.88
N THR A 210 10.48 3.39 4.48
CA THR A 210 11.68 2.85 5.16
C THR A 210 11.77 3.24 6.62
N LEU A 211 11.45 4.50 6.95
CA LEU A 211 11.48 4.96 8.35
C LEU A 211 10.53 4.16 9.25
N ASN A 212 9.36 3.79 8.72
CA ASN A 212 8.35 3.03 9.46
C ASN A 212 8.73 1.54 9.55
N ASN A 213 9.25 0.96 8.46
CA ASN A 213 9.68 -0.44 8.44
C ASN A 213 10.84 -0.71 9.41
N MET A 214 11.69 0.28 9.68
CA MET A 214 12.83 0.11 10.59
C MET A 214 12.51 0.24 12.08
N LEU A 215 11.28 0.61 12.47
CA LEU A 215 10.92 0.75 13.89
C LEU A 215 11.11 -0.57 14.66
N ARG A 216 10.61 -1.68 14.10
CA ARG A 216 10.74 -3.01 14.70
C ARG A 216 12.20 -3.49 14.76
N PRO A 217 12.98 -3.50 13.66
CA PRO A 217 14.40 -3.84 13.72
C PRO A 217 15.18 -3.02 14.76
N LEU A 218 14.96 -1.71 14.84
CA LEU A 218 15.67 -0.87 15.81
C LEU A 218 15.29 -1.20 17.25
N ALA A 219 14.01 -1.40 17.54
CA ALA A 219 13.54 -1.76 18.87
C ALA A 219 14.09 -3.12 19.33
N LEU A 220 14.04 -4.14 18.46
CA LEU A 220 14.57 -5.48 18.77
C LEU A 220 16.09 -5.48 19.00
N LEU A 221 16.82 -4.53 18.40
CA LEU A 221 18.25 -4.32 18.62
C LEU A 221 18.55 -3.35 19.79
N GLY A 222 17.53 -2.88 20.51
CA GLY A 222 17.67 -1.95 21.63
C GLY A 222 18.09 -0.52 21.24
N ARG A 223 17.99 -0.15 19.96
CA ARG A 223 18.38 1.17 19.41
C ARG A 223 17.24 2.19 19.53
N TYR A 224 16.68 2.33 20.73
CA TYR A 224 15.46 3.12 20.98
C TYR A 224 15.60 4.62 20.63
N GLU A 225 16.76 5.23 20.87
CA GLU A 225 16.96 6.65 20.53
C GLU A 225 16.79 6.91 19.03
N GLU A 226 17.25 5.98 18.19
CA GLU A 226 17.10 6.08 16.75
C GLU A 226 15.67 5.75 16.32
N ALA A 227 15.07 4.73 16.93
CA ALA A 227 13.68 4.36 16.68
C ALA A 227 12.73 5.53 16.97
N ASP A 228 12.91 6.26 18.07
CA ASP A 228 12.12 7.45 18.40
C ASP A 228 12.27 8.60 17.39
N ARG A 229 13.47 8.77 16.83
CA ARG A 229 13.68 9.75 15.74
C ARG A 229 12.93 9.32 14.48
N TYR A 230 12.98 8.04 14.12
CA TYR A 230 12.30 7.51 12.94
C TYR A 230 10.80 7.48 13.12
N GLN A 231 10.30 7.21 14.33
CA GLN A 231 8.89 7.29 14.70
C GLN A 231 8.35 8.69 14.34
N LYS A 232 8.96 9.75 14.89
CA LYS A 232 8.51 11.15 14.68
C LYS A 232 8.65 11.61 13.23
N LYS A 233 9.76 11.27 12.57
CA LYS A 233 10.02 11.66 11.17
C LYS A 233 9.11 10.90 10.21
N GLY A 234 9.02 9.59 10.38
CA GLY A 234 8.20 8.68 9.57
C GLY A 234 6.74 9.06 9.64
N TYR A 235 6.17 9.23 10.84
CA TYR A 235 4.77 9.62 10.99
C TYR A 235 4.44 10.94 10.28
N ARG A 236 5.33 11.93 10.36
CA ARG A 236 5.12 13.23 9.69
C ARG A 236 4.97 13.11 8.18
N LEU A 237 5.68 12.16 7.57
CA LEU A 237 5.68 11.93 6.13
C LEU A 237 4.46 11.14 5.65
N ILE A 238 3.90 10.28 6.49
CA ILE A 238 2.81 9.38 6.09
C ILE A 238 1.40 9.85 6.51
N LYS A 239 1.30 10.72 7.52
CA LYS A 239 0.01 11.02 8.21
C LYS A 239 -1.12 11.59 7.35
N SER A 240 -0.85 12.04 6.13
CA SER A 240 -1.85 12.69 5.26
C SER A 240 -2.17 11.89 4.00
N ASN A 241 -1.49 10.76 3.75
CA ASN A 241 -1.75 9.93 2.58
C ASN A 241 -2.33 8.57 3.03
N PRO A 242 -3.57 8.23 2.62
CA PRO A 242 -4.25 7.00 3.03
C PRO A 242 -3.55 5.71 2.60
N VAL A 243 -2.67 5.76 1.58
CA VAL A 243 -1.89 4.58 1.14
C VAL A 243 -1.03 3.99 2.26
N PHE A 244 -0.65 4.80 3.25
CA PHE A 244 0.24 4.39 4.33
C PHE A 244 -0.45 3.84 5.57
N LEU A 245 -1.74 3.47 5.51
CA LEU A 245 -2.48 2.98 6.68
C LEU A 245 -1.77 1.80 7.39
N GLY A 246 -1.20 0.86 6.63
CA GLY A 246 -0.43 -0.24 7.23
C GLY A 246 0.81 0.24 8.01
N HIS A 247 1.48 1.29 7.52
CA HIS A 247 2.62 1.91 8.20
C HIS A 247 2.20 2.70 9.45
N VAL A 248 0.98 3.26 9.47
CA VAL A 248 0.39 3.80 10.71
C VAL A 248 0.20 2.68 11.73
N GLY A 249 -0.17 1.47 11.31
CA GLY A 249 -0.17 0.29 12.17
C GLY A 249 1.20 0.00 12.81
N LEU A 250 2.28 0.05 12.01
CA LEU A 250 3.66 -0.11 12.53
C LEU A 250 4.02 0.96 13.57
N GLN A 251 3.61 2.21 13.34
CA GLN A 251 3.80 3.33 14.26
C GLN A 251 3.07 3.13 15.59
N ILE A 252 1.80 2.71 15.55
CA ILE A 252 1.01 2.39 16.74
C ILE A 252 1.66 1.24 17.52
N ALA A 253 2.09 0.18 16.83
CA ALA A 253 2.73 -0.97 17.44
C ALA A 253 4.04 -0.59 18.16
N TYR A 254 4.88 0.24 17.53
CA TYR A 254 6.10 0.77 18.17
C TYR A 254 5.77 1.64 19.39
N LEU A 255 4.81 2.56 19.27
CA LEU A 255 4.41 3.42 20.38
C LEU A 255 3.86 2.61 21.56
N ASN A 256 3.09 1.55 21.28
CA ASN A 256 2.60 0.62 22.29
C ASN A 256 3.76 -0.12 22.99
N HIS A 257 4.75 -0.60 22.24
CA HIS A 257 5.96 -1.22 22.80
C HIS A 257 6.77 -0.26 23.68
N SER A 258 6.90 1.00 23.25
CA SER A 258 7.64 2.04 23.98
C SER A 258 6.84 2.74 25.09
N GLU A 259 5.67 2.21 25.47
CA GLU A 259 4.80 2.75 26.53
C GLU A 259 4.38 4.22 26.30
N GLN A 260 4.06 4.54 25.04
CA GLN A 260 3.57 5.85 24.59
C GLN A 260 2.09 5.77 24.16
N GLU A 261 1.25 5.14 24.98
CA GLU A 261 -0.13 4.78 24.65
C GLU A 261 -1.00 6.00 24.32
N THR A 262 -0.80 7.14 25.00
CA THR A 262 -1.52 8.39 24.70
C THR A 262 -1.29 8.86 23.25
N THR A 263 -0.07 8.72 22.74
CA THR A 263 0.25 9.10 21.36
C THR A 263 -0.32 8.08 20.38
N ALA A 264 -0.25 6.79 20.73
CA ALA A 264 -0.81 5.71 19.92
C ALA A 264 -2.34 5.84 19.78
N LEU A 265 -3.06 6.16 20.86
CA LEU A 265 -4.51 6.40 20.85
C LEU A 265 -4.89 7.56 19.93
N LYS A 266 -4.14 8.66 19.96
CA LYS A 266 -4.37 9.79 19.03
C LYS A 266 -4.20 9.38 17.57
N MET A 267 -3.25 8.50 17.27
CA MET A 267 -3.10 7.95 15.92
C MET A 267 -4.29 7.07 15.56
N PHE A 268 -4.77 6.23 16.48
CA PHE A 268 -5.99 5.45 16.27
C PHE A 268 -7.20 6.35 15.96
N GLU A 269 -7.47 7.37 16.77
CA GLU A 269 -8.55 8.34 16.54
C GLU A 269 -8.44 9.04 15.17
N THR A 270 -7.23 9.48 14.83
CA THR A 270 -6.95 10.23 13.60
C THR A 270 -7.17 9.38 12.35
N HIS A 271 -6.77 8.10 12.38
CA HIS A 271 -6.70 7.24 11.20
C HIS A 271 -7.84 6.21 11.10
N LEU A 272 -8.67 6.07 12.13
CA LEU A 272 -9.86 5.23 12.07
C LEU A 272 -10.79 5.58 10.88
N PRO A 273 -11.05 6.86 10.52
CA PRO A 273 -11.85 7.18 9.33
C PRO A 273 -11.28 6.55 8.04
N VAL A 274 -9.96 6.58 7.86
CA VAL A 274 -9.28 5.97 6.70
C VAL A 274 -9.45 4.45 6.74
N ALA A 275 -9.29 3.84 7.92
CA ALA A 275 -9.44 2.40 8.07
C ALA A 275 -10.88 1.90 7.80
N LEU A 276 -11.90 2.71 8.11
CA LEU A 276 -13.29 2.37 7.84
C LEU A 276 -13.64 2.36 6.35
N ASP A 277 -12.97 3.21 5.55
CA ASP A 277 -13.30 3.43 4.14
C ASP A 277 -12.37 2.70 3.15
N THR A 278 -11.17 2.29 3.59
CA THR A 278 -10.16 1.74 2.67
C THR A 278 -10.53 0.37 2.08
N PHE A 279 -10.13 0.18 0.83
CA PHE A 279 -10.14 -1.11 0.12
C PHE A 279 -8.83 -1.89 0.28
N GLN A 280 -7.80 -1.31 0.91
CA GLN A 280 -6.52 -1.96 1.17
C GLN A 280 -6.61 -2.85 2.41
N LEU A 281 -7.08 -4.09 2.22
CA LEU A 281 -7.50 -4.95 3.31
C LEU A 281 -6.35 -5.46 4.17
N ARG A 282 -5.17 -5.68 3.60
CA ARG A 282 -3.98 -6.07 4.38
C ARG A 282 -3.50 -4.88 5.21
N SER A 283 -3.40 -3.69 4.62
CA SER A 283 -3.07 -2.45 5.35
C SER A 283 -4.06 -2.17 6.49
N ARG A 284 -5.34 -2.46 6.29
CA ARG A 284 -6.37 -2.39 7.35
C ARG A 284 -6.12 -3.39 8.47
N CYS A 285 -5.73 -4.62 8.16
CA CYS A 285 -5.35 -5.61 9.17
C CYS A 285 -4.17 -5.14 10.03
N PHE A 286 -3.12 -4.57 9.43
CA PHE A 286 -1.98 -4.00 10.19
C PHE A 286 -2.45 -2.95 11.20
N PHE A 287 -3.29 -2.02 10.76
CA PHE A 287 -3.84 -0.97 11.63
C PHE A 287 -4.73 -1.53 12.74
N TYR A 288 -5.65 -2.44 12.42
CA TYR A 288 -6.57 -3.02 13.39
C TYR A 288 -5.88 -3.94 14.40
N TYR A 289 -4.91 -4.76 14.01
CA TYR A 289 -4.13 -5.55 14.96
C TYR A 289 -3.33 -4.66 15.92
N ALA A 290 -2.67 -3.61 15.41
CA ALA A 290 -1.95 -2.67 16.25
C ALA A 290 -2.87 -1.93 17.23
N ALA A 291 -4.04 -1.49 16.77
CA ALA A 291 -5.06 -0.86 17.61
C ALA A 291 -5.62 -1.84 18.66
N LYS A 292 -5.86 -3.10 18.28
CA LYS A 292 -6.31 -4.15 19.20
C LYS A 292 -5.30 -4.36 20.32
N HIS A 293 -4.02 -4.54 19.99
CA HIS A 293 -2.95 -4.72 20.99
C HIS A 293 -2.83 -3.53 21.95
N LEU A 294 -3.04 -2.31 21.44
CA LEU A 294 -3.08 -1.10 22.27
C LEU A 294 -4.28 -1.14 23.24
N LEU A 295 -5.48 -1.43 22.74
CA LEU A 295 -6.70 -1.47 23.55
C LEU A 295 -6.66 -2.60 24.59
N GLU A 296 -6.14 -3.79 24.24
CA GLU A 296 -5.96 -4.90 25.18
C GLU A 296 -4.99 -4.55 26.32
N ARG A 297 -3.95 -3.76 26.02
CA ARG A 297 -3.03 -3.26 27.05
C ARG A 297 -3.74 -2.25 27.98
N LEU A 298 -4.51 -1.33 27.42
CA LEU A 298 -5.25 -0.30 28.17
C LEU A 298 -6.40 -0.89 28.99
N ALA A 299 -7.04 -1.97 28.52
CA ALA A 299 -8.10 -2.68 29.23
C ALA A 299 -7.66 -3.21 30.61
N LYS A 300 -6.36 -3.40 30.81
CA LYS A 300 -5.77 -3.80 32.12
C LYS A 300 -5.80 -2.67 33.15
N GLN A 301 -5.94 -1.43 32.70
CA GLN A 301 -5.93 -0.23 33.54
C GLN A 301 -7.35 0.31 33.71
N ASP A 302 -8.09 0.45 32.62
CA ASP A 302 -9.44 1.02 32.61
C ASP A 302 -10.38 0.21 31.72
N ALA A 303 -11.62 0.00 32.20
CA ALA A 303 -12.66 -0.69 31.43
C ALA A 303 -13.31 0.19 30.36
N ALA A 304 -13.11 1.51 30.44
CA ALA A 304 -13.66 2.49 29.51
C ALA A 304 -12.63 3.56 29.16
N LEU A 305 -12.68 4.06 27.91
CA LEU A 305 -11.80 5.11 27.41
C LEU A 305 -12.61 6.27 26.85
N LYS A 306 -12.04 7.48 26.97
CA LYS A 306 -12.56 8.66 26.29
C LYS A 306 -11.84 8.87 24.97
N LEU A 307 -12.57 8.78 23.86
CA LEU A 307 -12.04 8.85 22.50
C LEU A 307 -12.88 9.78 21.61
N ILE A 308 -12.25 10.37 20.61
CA ILE A 308 -12.86 11.16 19.55
C ILE A 308 -12.89 10.30 18.29
N LEU A 309 -13.98 9.54 18.13
CA LEU A 309 -14.19 8.65 16.98
C LEU A 309 -15.18 9.30 16.00
N PRO A 310 -15.08 9.02 14.68
CA PRO A 310 -15.95 9.63 13.68
C PRO A 310 -17.40 9.15 13.83
N GLN A 311 -18.37 9.98 13.45
CA GLN A 311 -19.80 9.60 13.45
C GLN A 311 -20.12 8.39 12.55
N ALA A 312 -19.29 8.14 11.53
CA ALA A 312 -19.39 6.97 10.67
C ALA A 312 -18.96 5.67 11.36
N PHE A 313 -18.33 5.73 12.54
CA PHE A 313 -17.92 4.56 13.29
C PHE A 313 -19.17 3.80 13.82
N PRO A 314 -19.29 2.47 13.59
CA PRO A 314 -20.49 1.72 13.98
C PRO A 314 -20.83 1.76 15.48
N LEU A 315 -19.85 1.95 16.36
CA LEU A 315 -20.07 2.06 17.80
C LEU A 315 -20.05 3.51 18.32
N TYR A 316 -20.15 4.52 17.44
CA TYR A 316 -20.05 5.92 17.81
C TYR A 316 -20.96 6.29 19.00
N GLN A 317 -20.39 6.99 19.98
CA GLN A 317 -21.09 7.54 21.13
C GLN A 317 -20.85 9.05 21.20
N GLU A 318 -21.93 9.83 21.29
CA GLU A 318 -21.85 11.29 21.43
C GLU A 318 -21.12 11.72 22.72
N SER A 319 -21.16 10.90 23.77
CA SER A 319 -20.40 11.12 25.01
C SER A 319 -18.88 11.06 24.82
N GLY A 320 -18.41 10.39 23.76
CA GLY A 320 -17.01 10.03 23.55
C GLY A 320 -16.50 8.96 24.53
N GLU A 321 -17.37 8.33 25.34
CA GLU A 321 -16.99 7.26 26.27
C GLU A 321 -17.31 5.90 25.67
N TYR A 322 -16.33 5.02 25.64
CA TYR A 322 -16.42 3.70 25.01
C TYR A 322 -15.93 2.62 25.97
N GLU A 323 -16.68 1.52 26.07
CA GLU A 323 -16.21 0.31 26.75
C GLU A 323 -15.10 -0.34 25.92
N VAL A 324 -13.94 -0.59 26.54
CA VAL A 324 -12.77 -1.11 25.83
C VAL A 324 -13.03 -2.52 25.27
N ALA A 325 -13.76 -3.34 26.02
CA ALA A 325 -14.14 -4.68 25.57
C ALA A 325 -15.01 -4.66 24.30
N ALA A 326 -15.91 -3.68 24.17
CA ALA A 326 -16.75 -3.52 22.98
C ALA A 326 -15.92 -3.10 21.75
N LEU A 327 -14.93 -2.23 21.94
CA LEU A 327 -14.00 -1.83 20.86
C LEU A 327 -13.14 -3.02 20.39
N ILE A 328 -12.61 -3.82 21.32
CA ILE A 328 -11.83 -5.02 21.00
C ILE A 328 -12.69 -6.04 20.25
N ALA A 329 -13.91 -6.31 20.72
CA ALA A 329 -14.83 -7.23 20.05
C ALA A 329 -15.16 -6.77 18.62
N TRP A 330 -15.40 -5.47 18.43
CA TRP A 330 -15.61 -4.93 17.09
C TRP A 330 -14.39 -5.11 16.18
N LEU A 331 -13.17 -4.87 16.68
CA LEU A 331 -11.95 -5.11 15.91
C LEU A 331 -11.79 -6.59 15.52
N ASP A 332 -12.10 -7.51 16.43
CA ASP A 332 -12.07 -8.96 16.14
C ASP A 332 -13.08 -9.33 15.05
N ASP A 333 -14.31 -8.80 15.12
CA ASP A 333 -15.34 -9.01 14.11
C ASP A 333 -14.93 -8.47 12.73
N GLN A 334 -14.14 -7.39 12.68
CA GLN A 334 -13.60 -6.86 11.42
C GLN A 334 -12.41 -7.66 10.89
N LEU A 335 -11.52 -8.11 11.79
CA LEU A 335 -10.27 -8.79 11.44
C LEU A 335 -10.49 -10.23 10.98
N GLN A 336 -11.28 -11.00 11.73
CA GLN A 336 -11.43 -12.44 11.51
C GLN A 336 -11.84 -12.82 10.08
N PRO A 337 -12.90 -12.23 9.47
CA PRO A 337 -13.31 -12.61 8.12
C PRO A 337 -12.28 -12.22 7.06
N VAL A 338 -11.59 -11.08 7.23
CA VAL A 338 -10.59 -10.60 6.26
C VAL A 338 -9.32 -11.44 6.32
N ALA A 339 -8.80 -11.70 7.52
CA ALA A 339 -7.62 -12.53 7.71
C ALA A 339 -7.84 -13.96 7.19
N ALA A 340 -9.03 -14.53 7.43
CA ALA A 340 -9.40 -15.85 6.93
C ALA A 340 -9.42 -15.92 5.38
N GLN A 341 -9.87 -14.86 4.70
CA GLN A 341 -9.85 -14.81 3.24
C GLN A 341 -8.41 -14.79 2.69
N PHE A 342 -7.51 -14.03 3.31
CA PHE A 342 -6.10 -14.03 2.91
C PHE A 342 -5.44 -15.39 3.14
N ASP A 343 -5.64 -15.98 4.31
CA ASP A 343 -5.09 -17.29 4.67
C ASP A 343 -5.63 -18.40 3.76
N GLN A 344 -6.91 -18.33 3.38
CA GLN A 344 -7.50 -19.22 2.39
C GLN A 344 -6.88 -19.02 1.00
N ARG A 345 -6.70 -17.77 0.56
CA ARG A 345 -6.04 -17.47 -0.73
C ARG A 345 -4.61 -18.00 -0.75
N ASN A 346 -3.85 -17.78 0.32
CA ASN A 346 -2.41 -18.04 0.36
C ASN A 346 -2.07 -19.48 0.80
N GLY A 347 -3.03 -20.21 1.40
CA GLY A 347 -2.81 -21.57 1.90
C GLY A 347 -1.95 -21.64 3.17
N ASN A 348 -1.96 -20.59 3.99
CA ASN A 348 -1.17 -20.50 5.23
C ASN A 348 -1.99 -19.85 6.38
N GLN A 349 -1.34 -19.48 7.50
CA GLN A 349 -1.97 -18.79 8.64
C GLN A 349 -1.31 -17.42 8.92
N TYR A 350 -0.70 -16.84 7.89
CA TYR A 350 0.12 -15.65 8.06
C TYR A 350 -0.72 -14.45 8.53
N HIS A 351 -1.89 -14.23 7.94
CA HIS A 351 -2.71 -13.06 8.25
C HIS A 351 -3.49 -13.21 9.56
N SER A 352 -3.99 -14.42 9.88
CA SER A 352 -4.74 -14.62 11.12
C SER A 352 -3.85 -14.73 12.36
N ARG A 353 -2.56 -15.06 12.20
CA ARG A 353 -1.65 -15.31 13.32
C ARG A 353 -0.34 -14.51 13.24
N GLU A 354 0.52 -14.81 12.27
CA GLU A 354 1.90 -14.31 12.25
C GLU A 354 1.96 -12.79 12.11
N LEU A 355 1.03 -12.19 11.38
CA LEU A 355 0.90 -10.74 11.25
C LEU A 355 0.59 -10.06 12.59
N ALA A 356 -0.28 -10.66 13.41
CA ALA A 356 -0.58 -10.14 14.74
C ALA A 356 0.65 -10.23 15.67
N GLU A 357 1.42 -11.32 15.56
CA GLU A 357 2.67 -11.54 16.31
C GLU A 357 3.78 -10.56 15.86
N LEU A 358 3.86 -10.24 14.56
CA LEU A 358 4.83 -9.28 14.00
C LEU A 358 4.70 -7.88 14.64
N LEU A 359 3.48 -7.50 15.01
CA LEU A 359 3.16 -6.20 15.63
C LEU A 359 3.37 -6.18 17.15
N GLN A 360 3.88 -7.28 17.71
CA GLN A 360 4.34 -7.36 19.09
C GLN A 360 5.87 -7.50 19.08
N TYR A 361 6.51 -6.84 20.04
CA TYR A 361 7.94 -6.60 20.09
C TYR A 361 8.57 -7.33 21.28
#